data_AF-A0A966TTA9-F1
#
_entry.id   AF-A0A966TTA9-F1
#
_cell.length_a   1.000
_cell.length_b   1.000
_cell.length_c   1.000
_cell.angle_alpha   90.00
_cell.angle_beta   90.00
_cell.angle_gamma   90.00
#
_symmetry.space_group_name_H-M   'P 1'
#
loop_
_entity.id
_entity.type
_entity.pdbx_description
1 polymer ?
#
loop_
_entity_poly.entity_id
_entity_poly.type
_entity_poly.pdbx_seq_one_letter_code
_entity_poly.pdbx_strand_id
1 'polypeptide(L)' 'SSAEVSSDGLLGGKYLSIVPGGAERLLAEGSRITETQGSVSLESLLGRFIFSVTQMNQPAAANAEPPATTAPR' A
#
# COMPACT_ATOMS: atom_id res chain seq x y z
N SER A 1 -0.87 -10.58 19.41
CA SER A 1 -2.11 -9.94 18.93
C SER A 1 -1.76 -8.60 18.31
N SER A 2 -2.49 -8.19 17.28
CA SER A 2 -2.26 -6.94 16.56
C SER A 2 -3.53 -6.11 16.56
N ALA A 3 -3.43 -4.78 16.57
CA ALA A 3 -4.58 -3.88 16.49
C ALA A 3 -4.52 -3.06 15.20
N GLU A 4 -5.60 -3.01 14.44
CA GLU A 4 -5.69 -2.22 13.21
C GLU A 4 -6.82 -1.18 13.33
N VAL A 5 -6.64 -0.02 12.72
CA VAL A 5 -7.71 0.99 12.64
C VAL A 5 -8.40 0.86 11.28
N SER A 6 -9.64 0.36 11.28
CA SER A 6 -10.45 0.16 10.08
C SER A 6 -11.56 1.21 9.97
N SER A 7 -12.15 1.34 8.78
CA SER A 7 -13.24 2.29 8.49
C SER A 7 -14.46 1.53 7.99
N ASP A 8 -15.65 1.92 8.43
CA ASP A 8 -16.89 1.34 7.92
C ASP A 8 -17.28 2.01 6.59
N GLY A 9 -16.75 1.50 5.49
CA GLY A 9 -17.01 2.03 4.14
C GLY A 9 -16.47 3.45 3.89
N LEU A 10 -17.04 4.12 2.88
CA LEU A 10 -16.60 5.45 2.42
C LEU A 10 -17.12 6.61 3.28
N LEU A 11 -18.25 6.43 3.96
CA LEU A 11 -18.97 7.49 4.69
C LEU A 11 -19.13 7.18 6.19
N GLY A 12 -18.69 6.01 6.66
CA GLY A 12 -18.78 5.63 8.06
C GLY A 12 -17.60 6.09 8.92
N GLY A 13 -17.72 5.82 10.21
CA GLY A 13 -16.72 6.15 11.23
C GLY A 13 -15.44 5.30 11.14
N LYS A 14 -14.42 5.70 11.91
CA LYS A 14 -13.21 4.92 12.15
C LYS A 14 -13.42 4.06 13.40
N TYR A 15 -12.99 2.81 13.36
CA TYR A 15 -13.07 1.89 14.49
C TYR A 15 -11.75 1.14 14.66
N LEU A 16 -11.50 0.68 15.88
CA LEU A 16 -10.35 -0.17 16.20
C LEU A 16 -10.78 -1.63 16.09
N SER A 17 -10.11 -2.39 15.23
CA SER A 17 -10.25 -3.84 15.08
C SER A 17 -9.07 -4.50 15.78
N ILE A 18 -9.34 -5.45 16.68
CA ILE A 18 -8.31 -6.21 17.38
C ILE A 18 -8.24 -7.60 16.74
N VAL A 19 -7.09 -7.91 16.15
CA VAL A 19 -6.83 -9.21 15.55
C VAL A 19 -6.03 -10.08 16.54
N PRO A 20 -6.60 -11.22 17.01
CA PRO A 20 -5.85 -12.14 17.84
C PRO A 20 -4.68 -12.72 17.04
N GLY A 21 -3.49 -12.79 17.66
CA GLY A 21 -2.30 -13.39 17.06
C GLY A 21 -1.94 -14.72 17.73
N GLY A 22 -0.83 -15.32 17.33
CA GLY A 22 -0.33 -16.60 17.90
C GLY A 22 0.36 -16.47 19.27
N ALA A 23 -0.08 -15.55 20.13
CA ALA A 23 0.54 -15.38 21.44
C ALA A 23 0.02 -16.45 22.41
N GLU A 24 0.94 -17.22 22.99
CA GLU A 24 0.65 -18.24 24.02
C GLU A 24 0.07 -17.64 25.32
N ARG A 25 0.29 -16.34 25.55
CA ARG A 25 -0.20 -15.62 26.73
C ARG A 25 -1.26 -14.58 26.36
N LEU A 26 -2.29 -14.53 27.19
CA LEU A 26 -3.32 -13.50 27.14
C LEU A 26 -2.77 -12.15 27.62
N LEU A 27 -3.37 -11.06 27.12
CA LEU A 27 -3.06 -9.71 27.58
C LEU A 27 -3.58 -9.54 29.01
N ALA A 28 -2.70 -9.11 29.93
CA ALA A 28 -3.09 -8.76 31.29
C ALA A 28 -3.74 -7.35 31.31
N GLU A 29 -4.50 -7.04 32.35
CA GLU A 29 -5.06 -5.68 32.52
C GLU A 29 -3.95 -4.61 32.52
N GLY A 30 -4.21 -3.49 31.84
CA GLY A 30 -3.24 -2.41 31.66
C GLY A 30 -2.12 -2.70 30.64
N SER A 31 -2.12 -3.88 30.01
CA SER A 31 -1.14 -4.20 28.96
C SER A 31 -1.39 -3.40 27.69
N ARG A 32 -0.31 -3.13 26.94
CA ARG A 32 -0.36 -2.42 25.65
C ARG A 32 -0.13 -3.37 24.49
N ILE A 33 -0.87 -3.19 23.41
CA ILE A 33 -0.60 -3.86 22.13
C ILE A 33 0.55 -3.10 21.45
N THR A 34 1.66 -3.79 21.20
CA THR A 34 2.83 -3.24 20.50
C THR A 34 2.66 -3.28 18.99
N GLU A 35 2.04 -4.34 18.47
CA GLU A 35 1.81 -4.52 17.04
C GLU A 35 0.53 -3.79 16.62
N THR A 36 0.68 -2.65 15.95
CA THR A 36 -0.46 -1.87 15.45
C THR A 36 -0.33 -1.57 13.97
N GLN A 37 -1.47 -1.44 13.29
CA GLN A 37 -1.56 -1.07 11.88
C GLN A 37 -2.44 0.17 11.77
N GLY A 38 -1.91 1.21 11.13
CA GLY A 38 -2.65 2.44 10.89
C GLY A 38 -3.76 2.27 9.85
N SER A 39 -4.70 3.21 9.82
CA SER A 39 -5.67 3.28 8.72
C SER A 39 -5.02 3.69 7.42
N VAL A 40 -5.54 3.17 6.31
CA VAL A 40 -5.15 3.61 4.97
C VAL A 40 -5.95 4.86 4.58
N SER A 41 -5.27 5.90 4.07
CA SER A 41 -5.96 7.10 3.54
C SER A 41 -6.57 6.83 2.16
N LEU A 42 -7.81 7.30 1.95
CA LEU A 42 -8.49 7.31 0.65
C LEU A 42 -7.69 8.05 -0.42
N GLU A 43 -7.02 9.14 -0.07
CA GLU A 43 -6.22 9.93 -1.01
C GLU A 43 -5.01 9.14 -1.51
N SER A 44 -4.37 8.38 -0.61
CA SER A 44 -3.24 7.51 -0.96
C SER A 44 -3.68 6.36 -1.87
N LEU A 45 -4.85 5.77 -1.61
CA LEU A 45 -5.46 4.76 -2.47
C LEU A 45 -5.78 5.31 -3.87
N LEU A 46 -6.38 6.50 -3.94
CA LEU A 46 -6.72 7.16 -5.20
C LEU A 46 -5.46 7.53 -5.99
N GLY A 47 -4.43 8.06 -5.34
CA GLY A 47 -3.15 8.38 -5.97
C GLY A 47 -2.48 7.15 -6.59
N ARG A 48 -2.44 6.03 -5.84
CA ARG A 48 -1.91 4.76 -6.35
C ARG A 48 -2.72 4.20 -7.52
N PHE A 49 -4.04 4.35 -7.48
CA PHE A 49 -4.92 3.94 -8.58
C PHE A 49 -4.64 4.73 -9.86
N ILE A 50 -4.62 6.07 -9.79
CA ILE A 50 -4.33 6.95 -10.93
C ILE A 50 -2.95 6.62 -11.52
N PHE A 51 -1.93 6.50 -10.66
CA PHE A 51 -0.58 6.15 -11.09
C PHE A 51 -0.53 4.80 -11.83
N SER A 52 -1.20 3.77 -11.29
CA SER A 52 -1.29 2.45 -11.94
C SER A 52 -1.95 2.53 -13.32
N VAL A 53 -3.00 3.33 -13.47
CA VAL A 53 -3.68 3.52 -14.77
C VAL A 53 -2.78 4.27 -15.76
N THR A 54 -2.06 5.30 -15.31
CA THR A 54 -1.14 6.06 -16.18
C THR A 54 0.07 5.24 -16.64
N GLN A 55 0.58 4.32 -15.82
CA GLN A 55 1.64 3.38 -16.25
C GLN A 55 1.13 2.36 -17.26
N MET A 56 -0.09 1.85 -17.08
CA MET A 56 -0.68 0.89 -18.00
C MET A 56 -0.94 1.49 -19.39
N ASN A 57 -1.05 2.81 -19.48
CA ASN A 57 -1.30 3.55 -20.71
C ASN A 57 -0.04 4.15 -21.36
N GLN A 58 1.16 3.74 -20.91
CA GLN A 58 2.42 4.16 -21.52
C GLN A 58 2.77 3.20 -22.68
N PRO A 59 2.73 3.65 -23.96
CA PRO A 59 3.25 2.83 -25.04
C PRO A 59 4.76 2.68 -24.84
N ALA A 60 5.23 1.44 -24.85
CA ALA A 60 6.64 1.09 -24.81
C ALA A 60 7.35 1.59 -26.09
N ALA A 61 7.72 2.86 -26.13
CA ALA A 61 8.43 3.44 -27.27
C ALA A 61 9.31 4.62 -26.82
N ALA A 62 10.46 4.34 -26.22
CA ALA A 62 11.56 5.32 -26.13
C ALA A 62 12.97 4.71 -25.91
N ASN A 63 13.18 3.40 -26.09
CA ASN A 63 14.52 2.78 -26.02
C ASN A 63 14.95 2.14 -27.35
N ALA A 64 14.68 2.82 -28.47
CA ALA A 64 15.30 2.49 -29.75
C ALA A 64 16.30 3.60 -30.08
N GLU A 65 17.50 3.50 -29.51
CA GLU A 65 18.67 4.19 -30.07
C GLU A 65 18.84 3.70 -31.52
N PRO A 66 18.97 4.61 -32.51
CA PRO A 66 19.23 4.21 -33.88
C PRO A 66 20.61 3.54 -33.99
N PRO A 67 20.78 2.59 -34.93
CA PRO A 67 22.01 1.82 -35.07
C PRO A 67 23.15 2.75 -35.41
N ALA A 68 24.26 2.64 -34.68
CA ALA A 68 25.50 3.29 -35.03
C ALA A 68 25.89 2.87 -36.46
N THR A 69 25.69 3.79 -37.41
CA THR A 69 26.15 3.70 -38.79
C THR A 69 27.65 3.39 -38.78
N THR A 70 27.98 2.22 -39.32
CA THR A 70 29.27 1.89 -39.88
C THR A 70 29.65 2.91 -40.97
N ALA A 71 30.84 3.52 -40.88
CA ALA A 71 31.56 3.94 -42.08
C ALA A 71 33.08 4.08 -41.81
N PRO A 72 33.94 3.75 -42.80
CA PRO A 72 35.37 3.49 -42.61
C PRO A 72 36.27 4.68 -42.99
N ARG A 73 37.43 4.78 -42.33
CA ARG A 73 38.78 4.92 -42.95
C ARG A 73 39.87 4.87 -41.89
#